data_AF-W2TA19-F1
#
_entry.id   AF-W2TA19-F1
#
_cell.length_a   1.000
_cell.length_b   1.000
_cell.length_c   1.000
_cell.angle_alpha   90.00
_cell.angle_beta   90.00
_cell.angle_gamma   90.00
#
_symmetry.space_group_name_H-M   'P 1'
#
loop_
_entity.id
_entity.type
_entity.pdbx_description
1 polymer ?
#
loop_
_entity_poly.entity_id
_entity_poly.type
_entity_poly.pdbx_seq_one_letter_code
_entity_poly.pdbx_strand_id
1 'polypeptide(L)'
;MDTEVVKAFNAELTSVYESKPPLSKKKIQDISKAALKAKGYYKHVVFSVEKFLAKCKIEYKIPCLYVIDSIIRTSKHQLKERDVYAARFLKNFSKTLSDLLTCPVSEQPRVVRTLNLWGANGVFSEEQLAPFKQQCRDMGIDTDIERVERLVKGDDADMSRYGGAYGRAKERKERNSK
;
A
#
# COMPACT_ATOMS: atom_id res chain seq x y z
N MET A 1 25.50 -7.31 -15.01
CA MET A 1 24.05 -7.36 -15.32
C MET A 1 23.18 -7.63 -14.10
N ASP A 2 23.23 -8.81 -13.48
CA ASP A 2 22.33 -9.24 -12.39
C ASP A 2 22.19 -8.26 -11.20
N THR A 3 23.30 -7.67 -10.77
CA THR A 3 23.30 -6.68 -9.67
C THR A 3 23.02 -5.25 -10.14
N GLU A 4 23.09 -4.96 -11.43
CA GLU A 4 22.92 -3.60 -11.97
C GLU A 4 21.45 -3.17 -11.95
N VAL A 5 20.53 -4.09 -12.26
CA VAL A 5 19.08 -3.79 -12.18
C VAL A 5 18.62 -3.51 -10.75
N VAL A 6 19.21 -4.18 -9.76
CA VAL A 6 18.95 -3.92 -8.34
C VAL A 6 19.57 -2.61 -7.89
N LYS A 7 20.80 -2.30 -8.34
CA LYS A 7 21.44 -1.00 -8.09
C LYS A 7 20.63 0.16 -8.68
N ALA A 8 20.16 0.01 -9.92
CA ALA A 8 19.32 1.01 -10.59
C ALA A 8 17.99 1.20 -9.84
N PHE A 9 17.35 0.11 -9.40
CA PHE A 9 16.16 0.20 -8.56
C PHE A 9 16.44 0.95 -7.26
N ASN A 10 17.54 0.63 -6.55
CA ASN A 10 17.90 1.29 -5.30
C ASN A 10 18.17 2.79 -5.50
N ALA A 11 18.84 3.17 -6.59
CA ALA A 11 19.04 4.58 -6.94
C ALA A 11 17.69 5.29 -7.14
N GLU A 12 16.79 4.70 -7.94
CA GLU A 12 15.47 5.29 -8.16
C GLU A 12 14.63 5.36 -6.87
N LEU A 13 14.69 4.33 -6.00
CA LEU A 13 14.02 4.35 -4.71
C LEU A 13 14.56 5.46 -3.79
N THR A 14 15.87 5.68 -3.78
CA THR A 14 16.50 6.69 -2.91
C THR A 14 16.25 8.11 -3.43
N SER A 15 16.07 8.28 -4.74
CA SER A 15 15.72 9.55 -5.38
C SER A 15 14.37 10.14 -4.92
N VAL A 16 13.57 9.38 -4.15
CA VAL A 16 12.41 9.89 -3.40
C VAL A 16 12.78 11.10 -2.54
N TYR A 17 14.01 11.18 -2.03
CA TYR A 17 14.49 12.31 -1.23
C TYR A 17 14.84 13.56 -2.03
N GLU A 18 14.99 13.46 -3.36
CA GLU A 18 15.31 14.62 -4.22
C GLU A 18 14.12 15.58 -4.36
N SER A 19 12.91 15.09 -4.06
CA SER A 19 11.68 15.87 -4.09
C SER A 19 11.03 15.86 -2.72
N LYS A 20 10.78 17.05 -2.15
CA LYS A 20 9.98 17.17 -0.93
C LYS A 20 8.57 16.59 -1.18
N PRO A 21 8.01 15.79 -0.26
CA PRO A 21 6.64 15.30 -0.39
C PRO A 21 5.64 16.45 -0.63
N PRO A 22 4.59 16.24 -1.45
CA PRO A 22 4.17 14.96 -2.03
C PRO A 22 5.00 14.52 -3.25
N LEU A 23 5.23 13.20 -3.38
CA LEU A 23 5.84 12.65 -4.59
C LEU A 23 4.94 12.80 -5.80
N SER A 24 5.53 13.13 -6.94
CA SER A 24 4.79 13.16 -8.21
C SER A 24 4.37 11.74 -8.62
N LYS A 25 3.21 11.64 -9.30
CA LYS A 25 2.73 10.39 -9.89
C LYS A 25 3.78 9.76 -10.80
N LYS A 26 4.49 10.58 -11.58
CA LYS A 26 5.56 10.14 -12.48
C LYS A 26 6.70 9.46 -11.70
N LYS A 27 7.17 10.06 -10.60
CA LYS A 27 8.24 9.46 -9.78
C LYS A 27 7.84 8.09 -9.23
N ILE A 28 6.63 7.96 -8.69
CA ILE A 28 6.10 6.68 -8.19
C ILE A 28 6.05 5.62 -9.31
N GLN A 29 5.59 6.01 -10.51
CA GLN A 29 5.54 5.13 -11.67
C GLN A 29 6.93 4.71 -12.15
N ASP A 30 7.91 5.62 -12.15
CA ASP A 30 9.26 5.33 -12.59
C ASP A 30 9.98 4.37 -11.62
N ILE A 31 9.80 4.52 -10.31
CA ILE A 31 10.23 3.53 -9.30
C ILE A 31 9.58 2.16 -9.56
N SER A 32 8.28 2.15 -9.86
CA SER A 32 7.55 0.90 -10.13
C SER A 32 8.07 0.20 -11.39
N LYS A 33 8.36 0.94 -12.45
CA LYS A 33 8.98 0.39 -13.67
C LYS A 33 10.36 -0.18 -13.39
N ALA A 34 11.17 0.50 -12.57
CA ALA A 34 12.49 -0.01 -12.16
C ALA A 34 12.36 -1.32 -11.37
N ALA A 35 11.35 -1.43 -10.49
CA ALA A 35 11.04 -2.68 -9.79
C ALA A 35 10.74 -3.82 -10.78
N LEU A 36 9.85 -3.60 -11.76
CA LEU A 36 9.53 -4.64 -12.75
C LEU A 36 10.70 -5.06 -13.64
N LYS A 37 11.61 -4.14 -13.99
CA LYS A 37 12.86 -4.50 -14.66
C LYS A 37 13.73 -5.43 -13.80
N ALA A 38 13.68 -5.26 -12.47
CA ALA A 38 14.38 -6.09 -11.48
C ALA A 38 13.56 -7.29 -10.96
N LYS A 39 12.49 -7.73 -11.65
CA LYS A 39 11.59 -8.81 -11.18
C LYS A 39 12.29 -10.13 -10.82
N GLY A 40 13.38 -10.47 -11.52
CA GLY A 40 14.20 -11.65 -11.18
C GLY A 40 14.79 -11.61 -9.77
N TYR A 41 14.92 -10.41 -9.20
CA TYR A 41 15.44 -10.13 -7.86
C TYR A 41 14.36 -9.54 -6.95
N TYR A 42 13.08 -9.87 -7.15
CA TYR A 42 11.96 -9.33 -6.38
C TYR A 42 12.16 -9.37 -4.86
N LYS A 43 12.84 -10.41 -4.33
CA LYS A 43 13.20 -10.49 -2.89
C LYS A 43 14.08 -9.32 -2.45
N HIS A 44 15.09 -8.95 -3.24
CA HIS A 44 15.97 -7.82 -2.97
C HIS A 44 15.24 -6.49 -3.13
N VAL A 45 14.41 -6.36 -4.16
CA VAL A 45 13.57 -5.16 -4.37
C VAL A 45 12.67 -4.92 -3.16
N VAL A 46 11.93 -5.94 -2.71
CA VAL A 46 11.05 -5.83 -1.53
C VAL A 46 11.86 -5.52 -0.28
N PHE A 47 12.98 -6.21 -0.06
CA PHE A 47 13.87 -5.93 1.07
C PHE A 47 14.38 -4.49 1.07
N SER A 48 14.77 -3.94 -0.08
CA SER A 48 15.19 -2.54 -0.20
C SER A 48 14.07 -1.56 0.15
N VAL A 49 12.84 -1.83 -0.26
CA VAL A 49 11.67 -1.00 0.09
C VAL A 49 11.36 -1.08 1.58
N GLU A 50 11.32 -2.28 2.17
CA GLU A 50 11.10 -2.48 3.61
C GLU A 50 12.19 -1.79 4.44
N LYS A 51 13.46 -1.92 4.02
CA LYS A 51 14.60 -1.29 4.67
C LYS A 51 14.55 0.24 4.56
N PHE A 52 14.14 0.77 3.40
CA PHE A 52 13.93 2.20 3.21
C PHE A 52 12.83 2.70 4.16
N LEU A 53 11.67 2.05 4.16
CA LEU A 53 10.52 2.40 5.00
C LEU A 53 10.88 2.42 6.50
N ALA A 54 11.63 1.42 6.97
CA ALA A 54 12.04 1.33 8.37
C ALA A 54 12.94 2.50 8.81
N LYS A 55 13.70 3.11 7.89
CA LYS A 55 14.69 4.15 8.20
C LYS A 55 14.29 5.55 7.74
N CYS A 56 13.29 5.69 6.88
CA CYS A 56 12.93 6.99 6.32
C CYS A 56 12.27 7.89 7.38
N LYS A 57 12.39 9.21 7.20
CA LYS A 57 11.68 10.20 8.02
C LYS A 57 10.16 9.98 7.93
N ILE A 58 9.43 10.43 8.96
CA ILE A 58 7.97 10.26 9.07
C ILE A 58 7.20 10.84 7.87
N GLU A 59 7.73 11.90 7.24
CA GLU A 59 7.15 12.55 6.06
C GLU A 59 7.18 11.67 4.78
N TYR A 60 8.01 10.62 4.76
CA TYR A 60 8.14 9.70 3.62
C TYR A 60 7.37 8.39 3.79
N LYS A 61 6.68 8.17 4.91
CA LYS A 61 5.92 6.94 5.17
C LYS A 61 4.79 6.74 4.16
N ILE A 62 3.98 7.78 3.92
CA ILE A 62 2.89 7.75 2.93
C ILE A 62 3.42 7.70 1.49
N PRO A 63 4.44 8.49 1.10
CA PRO A 63 5.14 8.26 -0.17
C PRO A 63 5.60 6.83 -0.39
N CYS A 64 6.20 6.20 0.62
CA CYS A 64 6.66 4.81 0.53
C CYS A 64 5.49 3.81 0.41
N LEU A 65 4.38 4.02 1.11
CA LEU A 65 3.14 3.26 0.92
C LEU A 65 2.69 3.28 -0.54
N TYR A 66 2.68 4.45 -1.16
CA TYR A 66 2.25 4.59 -2.56
C TYR A 66 3.24 3.96 -3.55
N VAL A 67 4.53 3.90 -3.21
CA VAL A 67 5.51 3.10 -3.95
C VAL A 67 5.17 1.61 -3.86
N ILE A 68 4.90 1.08 -2.66
CA ILE A 68 4.50 -0.32 -2.46
C ILE A 68 3.23 -0.65 -3.25
N ASP A 69 2.18 0.17 -3.10
CA ASP A 69 0.92 0.04 -3.85
C ASP A 69 1.15 0.03 -5.36
N SER A 70 1.93 1.00 -5.87
CA SER A 70 2.20 1.11 -7.30
C SER A 70 3.01 -0.06 -7.84
N ILE A 71 3.98 -0.58 -7.10
CA ILE A 71 4.72 -1.80 -7.49
C ILE A 71 3.76 -2.99 -7.57
N ILE A 72 2.95 -3.23 -6.53
CA ILE A 72 2.01 -4.35 -6.47
C ILE A 72 1.00 -4.28 -7.61
N ARG A 73 0.35 -3.12 -7.80
CA ARG A 73 -0.67 -2.95 -8.86
C ARG A 73 -0.07 -3.04 -10.25
N THR A 74 1.08 -2.42 -10.49
CA THR A 74 1.75 -2.49 -11.81
C THR A 74 2.19 -3.92 -12.10
N SER A 75 2.72 -4.63 -11.10
CA SER A 75 3.11 -6.02 -11.23
C SER A 75 1.93 -6.94 -11.53
N LYS A 76 0.85 -6.87 -10.74
CA LYS A 76 -0.36 -7.66 -11.00
C LYS A 76 -0.94 -7.40 -12.39
N HIS A 77 -0.95 -6.14 -12.84
CA HIS A 77 -1.44 -5.81 -14.16
C HIS A 77 -0.55 -6.40 -15.28
N GLN A 78 0.77 -6.26 -15.18
CA GLN A 78 1.70 -6.69 -16.24
C GLN A 78 2.02 -8.19 -16.22
N LEU A 79 2.12 -8.78 -15.03
CA LEU A 79 2.55 -10.17 -14.82
C LEU A 79 1.39 -11.12 -14.56
N LYS A 80 0.20 -10.61 -14.20
CA LYS A 80 -1.01 -11.40 -13.89
C LYS A 80 -0.71 -12.48 -12.85
N GLU A 81 -0.99 -13.75 -13.16
CA GLU A 81 -0.70 -14.92 -12.31
C GLU A 81 0.79 -15.11 -11.99
N ARG A 82 1.69 -14.47 -12.75
CA ARG A 82 3.14 -14.51 -12.51
C ARG A 82 3.62 -13.40 -11.57
N ASP A 83 2.73 -12.64 -10.95
CA ASP A 83 3.10 -11.65 -9.95
C ASP A 83 3.82 -12.32 -8.76
N VAL A 84 4.98 -11.77 -8.42
CA VAL A 84 5.80 -12.20 -7.29
C VAL A 84 5.83 -11.19 -6.16
N TYR A 85 5.36 -9.96 -6.39
CA TYR A 85 5.52 -8.85 -5.46
C TYR A 85 4.44 -8.86 -4.37
N ALA A 86 3.17 -9.07 -4.72
CA ALA A 86 2.09 -9.01 -3.73
C ALA A 86 2.28 -10.06 -2.63
N ALA A 87 2.52 -11.32 -3.01
CA ALA A 87 2.79 -12.39 -2.07
C ALA A 87 4.09 -12.17 -1.28
N ARG A 88 5.10 -11.50 -1.86
CA ARG A 88 6.36 -11.24 -1.17
C ARG A 88 6.21 -10.15 -0.10
N PHE A 89 5.53 -9.04 -0.40
CA PHE A 89 5.24 -8.00 0.58
C PHE A 89 4.38 -8.53 1.73
N LEU A 90 3.39 -9.38 1.45
CA LEU A 90 2.53 -9.97 2.49
C LEU A 90 3.29 -10.71 3.58
N LYS A 91 4.43 -11.37 3.25
CA LYS A 91 5.20 -12.18 4.21
C LYS A 91 5.64 -11.39 5.46
N ASN A 92 5.94 -10.11 5.31
CA ASN A 92 6.42 -9.24 6.40
C ASN A 92 5.45 -8.08 6.68
N PHE A 93 4.24 -8.11 6.13
CA PHE A 93 3.40 -6.92 6.06
C PHE A 93 2.94 -6.42 7.44
N SER A 94 2.82 -7.28 8.45
CA SER A 94 2.53 -6.82 9.82
C SER A 94 3.59 -5.84 10.34
N LYS A 95 4.88 -6.14 10.09
CA LYS A 95 5.98 -5.22 10.41
C LYS A 95 5.96 -3.99 9.50
N THR A 96 5.76 -4.17 8.19
CA THR A 96 5.64 -3.06 7.24
C THR A 96 4.54 -2.08 7.67
N LEU A 97 3.40 -2.60 8.12
CA LEU A 97 2.27 -1.82 8.62
C LEU A 97 2.64 -1.05 9.88
N SER A 98 3.30 -1.69 10.85
CA SER A 98 3.80 -0.99 12.05
C SER A 98 4.74 0.16 11.67
N ASP A 99 5.68 -0.08 10.75
CA ASP A 99 6.61 0.95 10.29
C ASP A 99 5.89 2.11 9.56
N LEU A 100 4.83 1.81 8.79
CA LEU A 100 3.98 2.81 8.13
C LEU A 100 3.19 3.66 9.12
N LEU A 101 2.61 3.04 10.15
CA LEU A 101 1.74 3.70 11.13
C LEU A 101 2.50 4.64 12.09
N THR A 102 3.84 4.65 12.04
CA THR A 102 4.68 5.71 12.65
C THR A 102 4.56 7.08 11.95
N CYS A 103 3.80 7.17 10.85
CA CYS A 103 3.41 8.44 10.24
C CYS A 103 2.57 9.31 11.20
N PRO A 104 2.43 10.63 10.94
CA PRO A 104 1.52 11.48 11.72
C PRO A 104 0.11 10.90 11.80
N VAL A 105 -0.57 11.09 12.94
CA VAL A 105 -1.91 10.55 13.18
C VAL A 105 -2.92 10.96 12.10
N SER A 106 -2.81 12.20 11.61
CA SER A 106 -3.64 12.72 10.50
C SER A 106 -3.47 11.96 9.18
N GLU A 107 -2.37 11.24 9.00
CA GLU A 107 -2.03 10.50 7.79
C GLU A 107 -2.34 9.00 7.90
N GLN A 108 -2.55 8.47 9.12
CA GLN A 108 -2.90 7.05 9.34
C GLN A 108 -4.15 6.59 8.55
N PRO A 109 -5.22 7.40 8.39
CA PRO A 109 -6.35 7.03 7.56
C PRO A 109 -5.97 6.70 6.10
N ARG A 110 -4.88 7.28 5.55
CA ARG A 110 -4.41 6.97 4.19
C ARG A 110 -3.82 5.55 4.08
N VAL A 111 -3.19 5.08 5.15
CA VAL A 111 -2.70 3.69 5.26
C VAL A 111 -3.88 2.73 5.20
N VAL A 112 -4.88 2.95 6.04
CA VAL A 112 -6.09 2.12 6.09
C VAL A 112 -6.88 2.19 4.80
N ARG A 113 -7.01 3.39 4.21
CA ARG A 113 -7.67 3.59 2.90
C ARG A 113 -7.03 2.70 1.83
N THR A 114 -5.70 2.58 1.84
CA THR A 114 -4.97 1.74 0.88
C THR A 114 -5.29 0.25 1.10
N LEU A 115 -5.37 -0.22 2.34
CA LEU A 115 -5.83 -1.59 2.65
C LEU A 115 -7.26 -1.83 2.18
N ASN A 116 -8.16 -0.88 2.39
CA ASN A 116 -9.55 -0.98 1.94
C ASN A 116 -9.65 -1.04 0.42
N LEU A 117 -8.87 -0.23 -0.29
CA LEU A 117 -8.80 -0.25 -1.75
C LEU A 117 -8.18 -1.54 -2.28
N TRP A 118 -7.18 -2.11 -1.61
CA TRP A 118 -6.62 -3.41 -1.98
C TRP A 118 -7.66 -4.53 -1.90
N GLY A 119 -8.47 -4.54 -0.84
CA GLY A 119 -9.55 -5.52 -0.71
C GLY A 119 -10.64 -5.34 -1.77
N ALA A 120 -11.12 -4.11 -1.96
CA ALA A 120 -12.19 -3.84 -2.91
C ALA A 120 -11.80 -4.08 -4.37
N ASN A 121 -10.54 -3.84 -4.74
CA ASN A 121 -10.03 -4.07 -6.09
C ASN A 121 -9.44 -5.46 -6.29
N GLY A 122 -9.60 -6.39 -5.33
CA GLY A 122 -9.12 -7.76 -5.46
C GLY A 122 -7.60 -7.90 -5.53
N VAL A 123 -6.84 -6.92 -5.01
CA VAL A 123 -5.38 -7.03 -4.88
C VAL A 123 -5.04 -8.14 -3.89
N PHE A 124 -5.77 -8.18 -2.78
CA PHE A 124 -5.67 -9.18 -1.72
C PHE A 124 -7.08 -9.63 -1.30
N SER A 125 -7.19 -10.88 -0.84
CA SER A 125 -8.46 -11.38 -0.31
C SER A 125 -8.80 -10.75 1.04
N GLU A 126 -10.08 -10.86 1.44
CA GLU A 126 -10.52 -10.40 2.76
C GLU A 126 -9.78 -11.13 3.89
N GLU A 127 -9.55 -12.44 3.74
CA GLU A 127 -8.79 -13.26 4.68
C GLU A 127 -7.34 -12.78 4.83
N GLN A 128 -6.67 -12.44 3.72
CA GLN A 128 -5.31 -11.92 3.75
C GLN A 128 -5.24 -10.56 4.45
N LEU A 129 -6.27 -9.72 4.32
CA LEU A 129 -6.28 -8.37 4.90
C LEU A 129 -6.83 -8.31 6.33
N ALA A 130 -7.64 -9.28 6.74
CA ALA A 130 -8.26 -9.37 8.06
C ALA A 130 -7.27 -9.15 9.23
N PRO A 131 -6.11 -9.84 9.30
CA PRO A 131 -5.17 -9.64 10.42
C PRO A 131 -4.60 -8.22 10.47
N PHE A 132 -4.37 -7.58 9.31
CA PHE A 132 -3.83 -6.22 9.25
C PHE A 132 -4.87 -5.17 9.63
N LYS A 133 -6.14 -5.38 9.25
CA LYS A 133 -7.23 -4.54 9.72
C LYS A 133 -7.47 -4.72 11.23
N GLN A 134 -7.30 -5.92 11.77
CA GLN A 134 -7.35 -6.15 13.21
C GLN A 134 -6.22 -5.41 13.93
N GLN A 135 -4.99 -5.51 13.43
CA GLN A 135 -3.84 -4.76 13.95
C GLN A 135 -4.11 -3.25 14.00
N CYS A 136 -4.72 -2.66 12.97
CA CYS A 136 -5.13 -1.24 13.00
C CYS A 136 -6.16 -0.95 14.10
N ARG A 137 -7.17 -1.82 14.27
CA ARG A 137 -8.21 -1.65 15.31
C ARG A 137 -7.63 -1.75 16.72
N ASP A 138 -6.69 -2.66 16.94
CA ASP A 138 -6.00 -2.82 18.23
C ASP A 138 -5.20 -1.57 18.60
N MET A 139 -4.76 -0.81 17.60
CA MET A 139 -4.11 0.50 17.76
C MET A 139 -5.10 1.67 17.86
N GLY A 140 -6.41 1.40 17.92
CA GLY A 140 -7.47 2.42 17.96
C GLY A 140 -7.74 3.13 16.64
N ILE A 141 -7.26 2.59 15.51
CA ILE A 141 -7.43 3.20 14.19
C ILE A 141 -8.69 2.64 13.53
N ASP A 142 -9.55 3.53 13.06
CA ASP A 142 -10.78 3.14 12.35
C ASP A 142 -10.45 2.41 11.05
N THR A 143 -11.19 1.34 10.78
CA THR A 143 -11.04 0.51 9.57
C THR A 143 -12.29 0.47 8.70
N ASP A 144 -13.35 1.16 9.11
CA ASP A 144 -14.56 1.28 8.32
C ASP A 144 -14.32 2.05 7.01
N ILE A 145 -14.81 1.49 5.91
CA ILE A 145 -14.53 2.00 4.56
C ILE A 145 -15.05 3.43 4.41
N GLU A 146 -16.28 3.70 4.84
CA GLU A 146 -16.94 4.99 4.64
C GLU A 146 -16.33 6.08 5.53
N ARG A 147 -16.13 5.77 6.82
CA ARG A 147 -15.50 6.72 7.74
C ARG A 147 -14.07 7.03 7.33
N VAL A 148 -13.29 6.02 6.94
CA VAL A 148 -11.92 6.22 6.45
C VAL A 148 -11.89 7.03 5.15
N GLU A 149 -12.79 6.77 4.20
CA GLU A 149 -12.83 7.54 2.95
C GLU A 149 -13.16 9.00 3.23
N ARG A 150 -14.14 9.29 4.08
CA ARG A 150 -14.46 10.66 4.53
C ARG A 150 -13.32 11.33 5.27
N LEU A 151 -12.61 10.62 6.15
CA LEU A 151 -11.43 11.17 6.84
C LEU A 151 -10.32 11.59 5.87
N VAL A 152 -10.17 10.89 4.74
CA VAL A 152 -9.09 11.18 3.77
C VAL A 152 -9.52 12.17 2.69
N LYS A 153 -10.79 12.13 2.27
CA LYS A 153 -11.28 12.88 1.10
C LYS A 153 -12.28 13.99 1.43
N GLY A 154 -12.81 14.04 2.65
CA GLY A 154 -13.83 15.02 3.02
C GLY A 154 -15.05 14.93 2.09
N ASP A 155 -15.42 16.06 1.50
CA ASP A 155 -16.54 16.18 0.56
C ASP A 155 -16.30 15.42 -0.76
N ASP A 156 -15.04 15.13 -1.11
CA ASP A 156 -14.68 14.34 -2.30
C ASP A 156 -14.74 12.82 -2.05
N ALA A 157 -15.34 12.36 -0.95
CA ALA A 157 -15.41 10.94 -0.64
C ALA A 157 -16.23 10.19 -1.70
N ASP A 158 -15.60 9.21 -2.35
CA ASP A 158 -16.20 8.47 -3.46
C ASP A 158 -16.27 6.97 -3.12
N MET A 159 -17.46 6.54 -2.73
CA MET A 159 -17.72 5.14 -2.36
C MET A 159 -17.81 4.20 -3.55
N SER A 160 -17.98 4.73 -4.78
CA SER A 160 -18.04 3.91 -6.00
C SER A 160 -16.71 3.18 -6.25
N ARG A 161 -15.59 3.72 -5.74
CA ARG A 161 -14.25 3.14 -5.80
C ARG A 161 -14.12 1.79 -5.10
N TYR A 162 -15.08 1.47 -4.23
CA TYR A 162 -15.10 0.21 -3.49
C TYR A 162 -16.04 -0.84 -4.14
N GLY A 163 -16.70 -0.49 -5.24
CA GLY A 163 -17.58 -1.38 -6.01
C GLY A 163 -18.66 -2.08 -5.17
N GLY A 164 -19.13 -3.24 -5.63
CA GLY A 164 -20.11 -4.07 -4.92
C GLY A 164 -19.62 -4.67 -3.60
N ALA A 165 -18.35 -4.48 -3.22
CA ALA A 165 -17.84 -4.86 -1.90
C ALA A 165 -18.35 -3.91 -0.80
N TYR A 166 -18.50 -2.61 -1.09
CA TYR A 166 -19.09 -1.66 -0.15
C TYR A 166 -20.57 -1.94 0.09
N GLY A 167 -21.36 -2.16 -0.97
CA GLY A 167 -22.78 -2.52 -0.84
C GLY A 167 -23.01 -3.75 0.03
N ARG A 168 -22.26 -4.85 -0.23
CA ARG A 168 -22.34 -6.08 0.58
C ARG A 168 -21.93 -5.89 2.04
N ALA A 169 -20.91 -5.07 2.31
CA ALA A 169 -20.47 -4.77 3.68
C ALA A 169 -21.51 -3.93 4.45
N LYS A 170 -22.14 -2.97 3.77
CA LYS A 170 -23.22 -2.15 4.33
C LYS A 170 -24.43 -3.02 4.70
N GLU A 171 -24.89 -3.88 3.79
CA GLU A 171 -26.00 -4.81 4.04
C GLU A 171 -25.70 -5.81 5.18
N ARG A 172 -24.45 -6.25 5.34
CA ARG A 172 -24.05 -7.13 6.46
C ARG A 172 -24.10 -6.39 7.80
N LYS A 173 -23.65 -5.14 7.85
CA LYS A 173 -23.71 -4.32 9.07
C LYS A 173 -25.15 -3.98 9.45
N GLU A 174 -26.00 -3.65 8.48
CA GLU A 174 -27.42 -3.38 8.71
C GLU A 174 -28.19 -4.61 9.19
N ARG A 175 -27.82 -5.82 8.73
CA ARG A 175 -28.38 -7.09 9.23
C ARG A 175 -27.96 -7.44 10.65
N ASN A 176 -26.71 -7.12 11.04
CA ASN A 176 -26.20 -7.44 12.38
C ASN A 176 -26.55 -6.38 13.44
N SER A 177 -27.14 -5.26 13.03
CA SER A 177 -27.59 -4.16 13.93
C SER A 177 -29.10 -4.17 14.18
N LYS A 178 -29.83 -5.15 13.61
CA LYS A 178 -31.21 -5.50 13.93
C LYS A 178 -31.22 -6.77 14.77
#